data_AF-A0A4S3FZS8-F1
#
_entry.id   AF-A0A4S3FZS8-F1
#
_cell.length_a   1.000
_cell.length_b   1.000
_cell.length_c   1.000
_cell.angle_alpha   90.00
_cell.angle_beta   90.00
_cell.angle_gamma   90.00
#
_symmetry.space_group_name_H-M   'P 1'
#
loop_
_entity.id
_entity.type
_entity.pdbx_description
1 polymer ?
#
loop_
_entity_poly.entity_id
_entity_poly.type
_entity_poly.pdbx_seq_one_letter_code
_entity_poly.pdbx_strand_id
1 'polypeptide(L)'
;MAVPGSDGERGPDTGPGPGDRRGPGGLHHGRGPGPGLPFLRGIALSDAQQDRLFAILHAEAPQLREQDKIERKAHEALRSMFEAGDFSEAKAAAHTRALGQAIAARELLRVRTAGQVMALLTPEQRARLKQEREARQ
;
A
#
# COMPACT_ATOMS: atom_id res chain seq x y z
N MET A 1 10.14 -63.36 -42.03
CA MET A 1 11.61 -63.25 -42.14
C MET A 1 12.03 -61.94 -41.48
N ALA A 2 13.04 -62.03 -40.61
CA ALA A 2 13.92 -61.00 -40.04
C ALA A 2 13.34 -59.88 -39.13
N VAL A 3 13.52 -60.08 -37.82
CA VAL A 3 14.12 -59.07 -36.89
C VAL A 3 15.63 -58.98 -37.17
N PRO A 4 16.31 -57.82 -37.03
CA PRO A 4 16.84 -57.30 -35.74
C PRO A 4 16.85 -55.74 -35.69
N GLY A 5 17.19 -54.99 -34.64
CA GLY A 5 17.71 -55.18 -33.28
C GLY A 5 17.73 -53.76 -32.64
N SER A 6 17.27 -53.62 -31.40
CA SER A 6 18.10 -53.23 -30.24
C SER A 6 18.82 -51.89 -30.35
N ASP A 7 18.22 -50.85 -29.76
CA ASP A 7 18.95 -49.83 -29.02
C ASP A 7 18.12 -49.49 -27.77
N GLY A 8 18.58 -50.00 -26.64
CA GLY A 8 18.15 -49.52 -25.35
C GLY A 8 19.11 -48.45 -24.89
N GLU A 9 18.62 -47.26 -24.57
CA GLU A 9 19.18 -46.47 -23.49
C GLU A 9 18.05 -45.87 -22.66
N ARG A 10 17.96 -46.42 -21.46
CA ARG A 10 17.09 -46.05 -20.36
C ARG A 10 17.68 -44.78 -19.76
N GLY A 11 17.17 -43.62 -20.18
CA GLY A 11 17.51 -42.34 -19.56
C GLY A 11 17.14 -42.36 -18.07
N PRO A 12 17.96 -41.78 -17.18
CA PRO A 12 17.76 -41.88 -15.74
C PRO A 12 16.54 -41.09 -15.29
N ASP A 13 15.72 -41.81 -14.54
CA ASP A 13 14.68 -41.36 -13.64
C ASP A 13 15.27 -40.32 -12.68
N THR A 14 15.16 -39.03 -13.05
CA THR A 14 15.46 -37.92 -12.14
C THR A 14 14.11 -37.36 -11.69
N GLY A 15 13.67 -37.84 -10.54
CA GLY A 15 12.36 -37.56 -9.98
C GLY A 15 12.09 -36.06 -9.73
N PRO A 16 10.82 -35.73 -9.41
CA PRO A 16 10.42 -34.37 -9.08
C PRO A 16 11.20 -33.90 -7.85
N GLY A 17 12.01 -32.86 -8.04
CA GLY A 17 12.81 -32.25 -6.99
C GLY A 17 11.97 -31.86 -5.77
N PRO A 18 12.58 -31.86 -4.57
CA PRO A 18 11.87 -31.63 -3.32
C PRO A 18 11.43 -30.17 -3.24
N GLY A 19 10.12 -29.98 -3.22
CA GLY A 19 9.41 -28.99 -2.43
C GLY A 19 9.97 -27.57 -2.40
N ASP A 20 9.48 -26.74 -3.31
CA ASP A 20 9.06 -25.40 -2.91
C ASP A 20 7.58 -25.25 -3.26
N ARG A 21 6.75 -25.80 -2.36
CA ARG A 21 5.35 -25.42 -2.22
C ARG A 21 5.32 -23.92 -1.89
N ARG A 22 5.36 -23.07 -2.91
CA ARG A 22 4.98 -21.66 -2.77
C ARG A 22 3.46 -21.63 -2.63
N GLY A 23 2.98 -22.02 -1.44
CA GLY A 23 1.58 -21.97 -1.07
C GLY A 23 1.03 -20.55 -1.18
N PRO A 24 -0.29 -20.38 -1.32
CA PRO A 24 -0.92 -19.07 -1.29
C PRO A 24 -0.91 -18.59 0.16
N GLY A 25 0.20 -17.99 0.58
CA GLY A 25 0.46 -17.78 2.00
C GLY A 25 1.54 -16.76 2.28
N GLY A 26 1.61 -15.70 1.49
CA GLY A 26 2.20 -14.45 1.93
C GLY A 26 1.11 -13.60 2.54
N LEU A 27 0.78 -13.79 3.82
CA LEU A 27 0.12 -12.74 4.57
C LEU A 27 1.08 -11.56 4.56
N HIS A 28 0.86 -10.63 3.63
CA HIS A 28 1.34 -9.27 3.77
C HIS A 28 0.73 -8.75 5.07
N HIS A 29 1.45 -8.92 6.19
CA HIS A 29 1.27 -8.06 7.35
C HIS A 29 1.30 -6.64 6.82
N GLY A 30 0.16 -5.96 6.93
CA GLY A 30 -0.19 -4.80 6.12
C GLY A 30 0.86 -3.69 6.17
N ARG A 31 1.81 -3.74 5.25
CA ARG A 31 2.40 -2.55 4.64
C ARG A 31 1.51 -2.13 3.47
N GLY A 32 0.20 -2.08 3.73
CA GLY A 32 -0.73 -1.46 2.79
C GLY A 32 -0.43 0.04 2.74
N PRO A 33 -0.73 0.72 1.63
CA PRO A 33 -0.73 2.17 1.54
C PRO A 33 -1.93 2.74 2.32
N GLY A 34 -2.14 2.30 3.56
CA GLY A 34 -3.01 3.02 4.49
C GLY A 34 -2.32 4.31 4.92
N PRO A 35 -3.06 5.28 5.49
CA PRO A 35 -2.43 6.39 6.18
C PRO A 35 -1.64 5.79 7.34
N GLY A 36 -0.34 5.57 7.14
CA GLY A 36 0.54 5.32 8.26
C GLY A 36 0.34 6.48 9.21
N LEU A 37 0.06 6.19 10.48
CA LEU A 37 -0.01 7.20 11.52
C LEU A 37 1.37 7.23 12.20
N PRO A 38 2.41 7.82 11.58
CA PRO A 38 3.77 7.76 12.10
C PRO A 38 3.87 8.39 13.48
N PHE A 39 2.93 9.26 13.85
CA PHE A 39 2.84 9.87 15.16
C PHE A 39 2.48 8.87 16.27
N LEU A 40 1.78 7.76 15.98
CA LEU A 40 1.47 6.74 17.00
C LEU A 40 2.65 5.81 17.32
N ARG A 41 3.78 5.91 16.62
CA ARG A 41 4.94 5.06 16.90
C ARG A 41 5.42 5.28 18.33
N GLY A 42 5.46 4.21 19.12
CA GLY A 42 5.91 4.24 20.52
C GLY A 42 4.78 4.29 21.56
N ILE A 43 3.53 4.48 21.14
CA ILE A 43 2.37 4.47 22.03
C ILE A 43 1.75 3.08 22.10
N ALA A 44 1.70 2.51 23.30
CA ALA A 44 0.95 1.29 23.55
C ALA A 44 -0.55 1.59 23.56
N LEU A 45 -1.30 0.98 22.65
CA LEU A 45 -2.76 1.05 22.57
C LEU A 45 -3.37 -0.19 23.23
N SER A 46 -4.45 -0.02 23.99
CA SER A 46 -5.25 -1.16 24.47
C SER A 46 -5.97 -1.86 23.32
N ASP A 47 -6.39 -3.10 23.51
CA ASP A 47 -7.12 -3.88 22.49
C ASP A 47 -8.36 -3.12 21.99
N ALA A 48 -9.15 -2.54 22.92
CA ALA A 48 -10.31 -1.73 22.56
C ALA A 48 -9.95 -0.46 21.74
N GLN A 49 -8.77 0.13 21.95
CA GLN A 49 -8.29 1.25 21.13
C GLN A 49 -7.81 0.78 19.76
N GLN A 50 -7.16 -0.39 19.68
CA GLN A 50 -6.70 -0.99 18.43
C GLN A 50 -7.88 -1.37 17.53
N ASP A 51 -8.94 -1.95 18.09
CA ASP A 51 -10.16 -2.30 17.34
C ASP A 51 -10.82 -1.05 16.73
N ARG A 52 -10.93 0.02 17.52
CA ARG A 52 -11.48 1.30 17.04
C ARG A 52 -10.59 1.93 15.97
N LEU A 53 -9.27 1.89 16.15
CA LEU A 53 -8.32 2.35 15.16
C LEU A 53 -8.46 1.56 13.85
N PHE A 54 -8.56 0.24 13.93
CA PHE A 54 -8.78 -0.61 12.77
C PHE A 54 -10.08 -0.26 12.04
N ALA A 55 -11.19 -0.07 12.77
CA ALA A 55 -12.46 0.30 12.20
C ALA A 55 -12.39 1.65 11.45
N ILE A 56 -11.73 2.66 12.03
CA ILE A 56 -11.50 3.96 11.38
C ILE A 56 -10.72 3.79 10.08
N LEU A 57 -9.55 3.13 10.15
CA LEU A 57 -8.68 2.96 8.99
C LEU A 57 -9.34 2.13 7.89
N HIS A 58 -10.12 1.12 8.26
CA HIS A 58 -10.85 0.29 7.31
C HIS A 58 -11.96 1.06 6.59
N ALA A 59 -12.70 1.91 7.32
CA ALA A 59 -13.75 2.75 6.75
C ALA A 59 -13.19 3.77 5.74
N GLU A 60 -11.97 4.27 5.98
CA GLU A 60 -11.31 5.25 5.11
C GLU A 60 -10.56 4.64 3.92
N ALA A 61 -10.20 3.36 4.00
CA ALA A 61 -9.41 2.69 2.98
C ALA A 61 -9.99 2.77 1.56
N PRO A 62 -11.31 2.65 1.31
CA PRO A 62 -11.88 2.80 -0.03
C PRO A 62 -11.64 4.20 -0.62
N GLN A 63 -11.83 5.25 0.18
CA GLN A 63 -11.66 6.63 -0.27
C GLN A 63 -10.19 6.90 -0.59
N LEU A 64 -9.26 6.42 0.24
CA LEU A 64 -7.83 6.55 -0.02
C LEU A 64 -7.42 5.84 -1.31
N ARG A 65 -7.86 4.59 -1.48
CA ARG A 65 -7.59 3.81 -2.70
C ARG A 65 -8.09 4.52 -3.96
N GLU A 66 -9.22 5.22 -3.87
CA GLU A 66 -9.73 5.98 -5.00
C GLU A 66 -8.85 7.18 -5.33
N GLN A 67 -8.38 7.93 -4.32
CA GLN A 67 -7.43 9.03 -4.56
C GLN A 67 -6.11 8.52 -5.14
N ASP A 68 -5.59 7.38 -4.66
CA ASP A 68 -4.36 6.78 -5.17
C ASP A 68 -4.49 6.37 -6.65
N LYS A 69 -5.68 5.92 -7.08
CA LYS A 69 -5.93 5.63 -8.50
C LYS A 69 -5.91 6.91 -9.33
N ILE A 70 -6.51 7.99 -8.85
CA ILE A 70 -6.54 9.27 -9.55
C ILE A 70 -5.12 9.83 -9.69
N GLU A 71 -4.37 9.85 -8.59
CA GLU A 71 -2.95 10.27 -8.56
C GLU A 71 -2.12 9.47 -9.56
N ARG A 72 -2.20 8.14 -9.52
CA ARG A 72 -1.47 7.26 -10.44
C ARG A 72 -1.85 7.53 -11.90
N LYS A 73 -3.14 7.59 -12.24
CA LYS A 73 -3.59 7.86 -13.61
C LYS A 73 -3.13 9.22 -14.12
N ALA A 74 -3.15 10.25 -13.27
CA ALA A 74 -2.67 11.57 -13.65
C ALA A 74 -1.16 11.58 -13.93
N HIS A 75 -0.37 10.92 -13.08
CA HIS A 75 1.07 10.75 -13.31
C HIS A 75 1.38 9.95 -14.57
N GLU A 76 0.67 8.84 -14.80
CA GLU A 76 0.82 8.02 -16.02
C GLU A 76 0.49 8.82 -17.28
N ALA A 77 -0.60 9.60 -17.28
CA ALA A 77 -0.99 10.42 -18.42
C ALA A 77 0.04 11.53 -18.72
N LEU A 78 0.51 12.25 -17.68
CA LEU A 78 1.53 13.29 -17.84
C LEU A 78 2.86 12.71 -18.35
N ARG A 79 3.26 11.55 -17.83
CA ARG A 79 4.46 10.83 -18.29
C ARG A 79 4.33 10.40 -19.74
N SER A 80 3.19 9.81 -20.11
CA SER A 80 2.92 9.38 -21.48
C SER A 80 2.98 10.55 -22.46
N MET A 81 2.48 11.74 -22.07
CA MET A 81 2.53 12.92 -22.93
C MET A 81 3.96 13.40 -23.20
N PHE A 82 4.82 13.31 -22.19
CA PHE A 82 6.24 13.61 -22.34
C PHE A 82 6.94 12.59 -23.24
N GLU A 83 6.71 11.30 -23.02
CA GLU A 83 7.34 10.21 -23.77
C GLU A 83 6.90 10.18 -25.25
N ALA A 84 5.64 10.54 -25.55
CA ALA A 84 5.12 10.60 -26.91
C ALA A 84 5.46 11.91 -27.65
N GLY A 85 5.97 12.93 -26.95
CA GLY A 85 6.23 14.26 -27.52
C GLY A 85 4.96 15.01 -27.97
N ASP A 86 3.78 14.60 -27.50
CA ASP A 86 2.47 15.13 -27.91
C ASP A 86 1.90 16.14 -26.90
N PHE A 87 2.80 16.95 -26.32
CA PHE A 87 2.42 17.90 -25.28
C PHE A 87 1.30 18.85 -25.73
N SER A 88 0.25 18.90 -24.92
CA SER A 88 -0.86 19.83 -25.03
C SER A 88 -1.11 20.44 -23.67
N GLU A 89 -0.94 21.75 -23.55
CA GLU A 89 -1.14 22.48 -22.30
C GLU A 89 -2.54 22.24 -21.72
N ALA A 90 -3.57 22.23 -22.58
CA ALA A 90 -4.95 21.99 -22.14
C ALA A 90 -5.13 20.60 -21.50
N LYS A 91 -4.57 19.54 -22.10
CA LYS A 91 -4.61 18.19 -21.54
C LYS A 91 -3.78 18.08 -20.26
N ALA A 92 -2.56 18.62 -20.28
CA ALA A 92 -1.68 18.64 -19.12
C ALA A 92 -2.34 19.36 -17.93
N ALA A 93 -2.96 20.51 -18.16
CA ALA A 93 -3.70 21.26 -17.15
C ALA A 93 -4.88 20.48 -16.55
N ALA A 94 -5.56 19.63 -17.34
CA ALA A 94 -6.61 18.78 -16.82
C ALA A 94 -6.06 17.69 -15.88
N HIS A 95 -4.96 17.03 -16.26
CA HIS A 95 -4.32 16.00 -15.43
C HIS A 95 -3.70 16.58 -14.15
N THR A 96 -3.04 17.74 -14.22
CA THR A 96 -2.46 18.39 -13.03
C THR A 96 -3.54 18.89 -12.06
N ARG A 97 -4.68 19.38 -12.56
CA ARG A 97 -5.83 19.72 -11.69
C ARG A 97 -6.38 18.49 -10.97
N ALA A 98 -6.57 17.38 -11.68
CA ALA A 98 -7.03 16.13 -11.07
C ALA A 98 -6.05 15.61 -10.01
N LEU A 99 -4.75 15.69 -10.30
CA LEU A 99 -3.68 15.35 -9.35
C LEU A 99 -3.75 16.22 -8.09
N GLY A 100 -3.82 17.54 -8.25
CA GLY A 100 -3.91 18.47 -7.11
C GLY A 100 -5.14 18.23 -6.24
N GLN A 101 -6.29 17.94 -6.86
CA GLN A 101 -7.52 17.58 -6.13
C GLN A 101 -7.38 16.27 -5.35
N ALA A 102 -6.77 15.23 -5.94
CA ALA A 102 -6.55 13.95 -5.27
C ALA A 102 -5.60 14.10 -4.07
N ILE A 103 -4.51 14.86 -4.23
CA ILE A 103 -3.57 15.15 -3.14
C ILE A 103 -4.29 15.90 -2.00
N ALA A 104 -5.05 16.93 -2.31
CA ALA A 104 -5.81 17.69 -1.31
C ALA A 104 -6.84 16.82 -0.58
N ALA A 105 -7.56 15.95 -1.30
CA ALA A 105 -8.53 15.03 -0.71
C ALA A 105 -7.86 14.01 0.22
N ARG A 106 -6.71 13.47 -0.18
CA ARG A 106 -5.91 12.54 0.64
C ARG A 106 -5.36 13.21 1.90
N GLU A 107 -4.92 14.46 1.79
CA GLU A 107 -4.44 15.25 2.92
C GLU A 107 -5.55 15.49 3.94
N LEU A 108 -6.74 15.89 3.47
CA LEU A 108 -7.91 16.07 4.32
C LEU A 108 -8.31 14.77 5.02
N LEU A 109 -8.28 13.65 4.30
CA LEU A 109 -8.54 12.33 4.88
C LEU A 109 -7.56 12.08 6.04
N ARG A 110 -6.25 12.22 5.79
CA ARG A 110 -5.22 11.99 6.81
C ARG A 110 -5.42 12.83 8.07
N VAL A 111 -5.72 14.12 7.92
CA VAL A 111 -5.93 15.02 9.07
C VAL A 111 -7.18 14.62 9.86
N ARG A 112 -8.26 14.24 9.16
CA ARG A 112 -9.49 13.74 9.79
C ARG A 112 -9.21 12.45 10.57
N THR A 113 -8.54 11.47 9.96
CA THR A 113 -8.13 10.22 10.61
C THR A 113 -7.34 10.52 11.88
N ALA A 114 -6.33 11.39 11.77
CA ALA A 114 -5.47 11.74 12.89
C ALA A 114 -6.26 12.37 14.04
N GLY A 115 -7.22 13.25 13.74
CA GLY A 115 -8.12 13.83 14.73
C GLY A 115 -8.97 12.78 15.46
N GLN A 116 -9.58 11.85 14.72
CA GLN A 116 -10.37 10.76 15.29
C GLN A 116 -9.51 9.85 16.19
N VAL A 117 -8.30 9.53 15.73
CA VAL A 117 -7.35 8.71 16.49
C VAL A 117 -6.90 9.41 17.76
N MET A 118 -6.59 10.71 17.71
CA MET A 118 -6.24 11.49 18.91
C MET A 118 -7.35 11.49 19.95
N ALA A 119 -8.62 11.40 19.54
CA ALA A 119 -9.77 11.27 20.43
C ALA A 119 -9.88 9.87 21.08
N LEU A 120 -9.27 8.83 20.51
CA LEU A 120 -9.21 7.50 21.12
C LEU A 120 -8.20 7.40 22.28
N LEU A 121 -7.22 8.30 22.31
CA LEU A 121 -6.10 8.24 23.25
C LEU A 121 -6.47 8.80 24.63
N THR A 122 -5.93 8.17 25.67
CA THR A 122 -6.01 8.70 27.03
C THR A 122 -5.20 10.01 27.16
N PRO A 123 -5.48 10.83 28.19
CA PRO A 123 -4.66 12.02 28.47
C PRO A 123 -3.17 11.69 28.61
N GLU A 124 -2.82 10.57 29.24
CA GLU A 124 -1.45 10.14 29.48
C GLU A 124 -0.75 9.74 28.16
N GLN A 125 -1.43 9.00 27.29
CA GLN A 125 -0.92 8.66 25.97
C GLN A 125 -0.69 9.91 25.10
N ARG A 126 -1.59 10.91 25.19
CA ARG A 126 -1.42 12.19 24.49
C ARG A 126 -0.25 13.01 25.04
N ALA A 127 -0.03 13.00 26.35
CA ALA A 127 1.12 13.64 26.97
C ALA A 127 2.43 12.99 26.50
N ARG A 128 2.48 11.65 26.45
CA ARG A 128 3.63 10.90 25.93
C ARG A 128 3.93 11.24 24.46
N LEU A 129 2.90 11.34 23.62
CA LEU A 129 3.07 11.77 22.22
C LEU A 129 3.72 13.14 22.10
N LYS A 130 3.30 14.10 22.94
CA LYS A 130 3.87 15.45 22.95
C LYS A 130 5.35 15.41 23.33
N GLN A 131 5.70 14.68 24.38
CA GLN A 131 7.08 14.52 24.84
C GLN A 131 7.97 13.87 23.77
N GLU A 132 7.51 12.80 23.12
CA GLU A 132 8.26 12.14 22.06
C GLU A 132 8.45 13.02 20.81
N ARG A 133 7.52 13.95 20.54
CA ARG A 133 7.65 14.92 19.45
C ARG A 133 8.68 15.98 19.79
N GLU A 134 8.64 16.51 21.01
CA GLU A 134 9.61 17.51 21.50
C GLU A 134 11.03 16.93 21.54
N ALA A 135 11.20 15.66 21.94
CA ALA A 135 12.50 15.00 21.95
C ALA A 135 13.10 14.72 20.55
N ARG A 136 12.30 14.84 19.48
CA ARG A 136 12.75 14.66 18.09
C ARG A 136 13.02 15.99 17.37
N GLN A 137 12.68 17.12 17.99
CA GLN A 137 12.94 18.47 17.48
C GLN A 137 14.31 18.95 17.93
#